data_AF-T2BMR4-F1
#
_entry.id   AF-T2BMR4-F1
#
_cell.length_a   1.000
_cell.length_b   1.000
_cell.length_c   1.000
_cell.angle_alpha   90.00
_cell.angle_beta   90.00
_cell.angle_gamma   90.00
#
_symmetry.space_group_name_H-M   'P 1'
#
loop_
_entity.id
_entity.type
_entity.pdbx_description
1 polymer ?
#
loop_
_entity_poly.entity_id
_entity_poly.type
_entity_poly.pdbx_seq_one_letter_code
_entity_poly.pdbx_strand_id
1 'polypeptide(L)'
;TPNMDSIAAAGSRFEQAFCASSVCTPSRTSLFTGKMPSHHGVMCNSDKEGDKCDVPLEDANLISELPNHQHIYIGKWHIGHQKLPQEYGFVGHNFDGYAYPGSGVYQNLAFDSVPLNGNRYQEWLQEKGFALPKVSNCTFGNNPNLKIQEFYGLLHAPVEASIPYFLVDEAISHIEKCLQQN
;
A
#
# COMPACT_ATOMS: atom_id res chain seq x y z
N THR A 1 -12.26 -17.51 -6.14
CA THR A 1 -11.58 -16.75 -5.07
C THR A 1 -12.22 -17.11 -3.76
N PRO A 2 -11.99 -18.32 -3.21
CA PRO A 2 -12.90 -18.94 -2.24
C PRO A 2 -13.19 -18.07 -1.01
N ASN A 3 -12.17 -17.40 -0.46
CA ASN A 3 -12.33 -16.50 0.69
C ASN A 3 -13.17 -15.25 0.35
N MET A 4 -12.95 -14.63 -0.81
CA MET A 4 -13.75 -13.48 -1.26
C MET A 4 -15.19 -13.90 -1.62
N ASP A 5 -15.33 -15.08 -2.23
CA ASP A 5 -16.63 -15.63 -2.63
C ASP A 5 -17.49 -15.93 -1.37
N SER A 6 -16.87 -16.39 -0.28
CA SER A 6 -17.51 -16.57 1.03
C SER A 6 -18.00 -15.25 1.63
N ILE A 7 -17.17 -14.19 1.62
CA ILE A 7 -17.58 -12.85 2.10
C ILE A 7 -18.74 -12.32 1.27
N ALA A 8 -18.71 -12.49 -0.05
CA ALA A 8 -19.79 -12.07 -0.95
C ALA A 8 -21.09 -12.85 -0.70
N ALA A 9 -21.00 -14.14 -0.39
CA ALA A 9 -22.17 -14.97 -0.09
C ALA A 9 -22.79 -14.67 1.28
N ALA A 10 -21.98 -14.28 2.27
CA ALA A 10 -22.43 -13.95 3.62
C ALA A 10 -22.82 -12.46 3.80
N GLY A 11 -22.45 -11.59 2.85
CA GLY A 11 -22.60 -10.15 2.95
C GLY A 11 -23.48 -9.53 1.86
N SER A 12 -23.22 -8.26 1.56
CA SER A 12 -23.87 -7.52 0.48
C SER A 12 -22.86 -7.24 -0.63
N ARG A 13 -23.26 -7.49 -1.88
CA ARG A 13 -22.46 -7.21 -3.08
C ARG A 13 -23.09 -6.06 -3.87
N PHE A 14 -22.29 -5.04 -4.14
CA PHE A 14 -22.69 -3.94 -5.02
C PHE A 14 -22.34 -4.28 -6.46
N GLU A 15 -23.34 -4.31 -7.35
CA GLU A 15 -23.12 -4.48 -8.80
C GLU A 15 -22.57 -3.19 -9.43
N GLN A 16 -22.80 -2.05 -8.80
CA GLN A 16 -22.38 -0.73 -9.23
C GLN A 16 -21.60 -0.04 -8.11
N ALA A 17 -20.29 -0.28 -8.07
CA ALA A 17 -19.36 0.36 -7.15
C ALA A 17 -18.32 1.16 -7.94
N PHE A 18 -18.30 2.47 -7.74
CA PHE A 18 -17.43 3.39 -8.48
C PHE A 18 -16.38 4.01 -7.57
N CYS A 19 -15.15 4.13 -8.07
CA CYS A 19 -14.10 4.91 -7.42
C CYS A 19 -14.17 6.37 -7.88
N ALA A 20 -13.65 7.29 -7.06
CA ALA A 20 -13.65 8.72 -7.38
C ALA A 20 -12.66 9.09 -8.51
N SER A 21 -11.69 8.21 -8.80
CA SER A 21 -10.73 8.34 -9.89
C SER A 21 -10.23 6.97 -10.34
N SER A 22 -9.93 6.81 -11.63
CA SER A 22 -9.26 5.62 -12.16
C SER A 22 -7.75 5.58 -11.87
N VAL A 23 -7.22 6.58 -11.15
CA VAL A 23 -5.81 6.75 -10.82
C VAL A 23 -5.63 6.60 -9.30
N CYS A 24 -4.55 5.93 -8.86
CA CYS A 24 -4.50 5.43 -7.48
C CYS A 24 -4.34 6.51 -6.40
N THR A 25 -3.43 7.48 -6.52
CA THR A 25 -3.29 8.57 -5.52
C THR A 25 -4.61 9.34 -5.35
N PRO A 26 -5.23 9.92 -6.41
CA PRO A 26 -6.51 10.61 -6.25
C PRO A 26 -7.61 9.72 -5.68
N SER A 27 -7.75 8.46 -6.14
CA SER A 27 -8.78 7.56 -5.62
C SER A 27 -8.59 7.24 -4.13
N ARG A 28 -7.35 7.04 -3.68
CA ARG A 28 -7.04 6.73 -2.27
C ARG A 28 -7.21 7.95 -1.39
N THR A 29 -6.78 9.12 -1.86
CA THR A 29 -7.02 10.39 -1.18
C THR A 29 -8.51 10.66 -1.02
N SER A 30 -9.32 10.38 -2.05
CA SER A 30 -10.78 10.50 -1.94
C SER A 30 -11.38 9.52 -0.94
N LEU A 31 -10.89 8.27 -0.88
CA LEU A 31 -11.33 7.30 0.13
C LEU A 31 -10.96 7.74 1.55
N PHE A 32 -9.77 8.33 1.73
CA PHE A 32 -9.26 8.75 3.03
C PHE A 32 -9.92 10.03 3.56
N THR A 33 -10.26 10.96 2.66
CA THR A 33 -10.82 12.28 3.02
C THR A 33 -12.33 12.39 2.83
N GLY A 34 -12.95 11.45 2.10
CA GLY A 34 -14.35 11.53 1.68
C GLY A 34 -14.64 12.62 0.63
N LYS A 35 -13.61 13.27 0.08
CA LYS A 35 -13.74 14.38 -0.88
C LYS A 35 -13.43 13.91 -2.31
N MET A 36 -14.08 14.50 -3.31
CA MET A 36 -13.73 14.26 -4.72
C MET A 36 -12.34 14.85 -5.08
N PRO A 37 -11.67 14.34 -6.12
CA PRO A 37 -10.39 14.89 -6.60
C PRO A 37 -10.40 16.39 -6.86
N SER A 38 -11.52 16.91 -7.39
CA SER A 38 -11.72 18.35 -7.62
C SER A 38 -11.72 19.21 -6.35
N HIS A 39 -11.97 18.62 -5.18
CA HIS A 39 -12.00 19.33 -3.90
C HIS A 39 -10.67 19.29 -3.18
N HIS A 40 -10.03 18.11 -3.10
CA HIS A 40 -8.72 18.00 -2.44
C HIS A 40 -7.55 18.36 -3.38
N GLY A 41 -7.78 18.49 -4.69
CA GLY A 41 -6.82 18.98 -5.68
C GLY A 41 -5.74 17.99 -6.09
N VAL A 42 -5.77 16.76 -5.57
CA VAL A 42 -4.84 15.69 -5.98
C VAL A 42 -5.45 15.01 -7.20
N MET A 43 -4.77 15.08 -8.34
CA MET A 43 -5.34 14.69 -9.65
C MET A 43 -4.56 13.59 -10.38
N CYS A 44 -3.34 13.27 -9.95
CA CYS A 44 -2.45 12.34 -10.65
C CYS A 44 -1.53 11.57 -9.68
N ASN A 45 -0.82 10.57 -10.23
CA ASN A 45 0.29 9.89 -9.54
C ASN A 45 1.61 10.53 -10.02
N SER A 46 1.98 11.69 -9.49
CA SER A 46 3.17 12.41 -9.94
C SER A 46 3.96 12.92 -8.76
N ASP A 47 5.29 12.93 -8.87
CA ASP A 47 6.18 13.59 -7.91
C ASP A 47 6.72 14.90 -8.45
N LYS A 48 6.18 15.38 -9.57
CA LYS A 48 6.68 16.57 -10.23
C LYS A 48 6.40 17.79 -9.37
N GLU A 49 7.41 18.67 -9.33
CA GLU A 49 7.30 19.96 -8.68
C GLU A 49 6.08 20.73 -9.22
N GLY A 50 5.19 21.14 -8.31
CA GLY A 50 3.94 21.83 -8.64
C GLY A 50 2.69 20.95 -8.64
N ASP A 51 2.80 19.63 -8.71
CA ASP A 51 1.65 18.73 -8.55
C ASP A 51 1.27 18.63 -7.06
N LYS A 52 -0.02 18.80 -6.76
CA LYS A 52 -0.56 18.52 -5.42
C LYS A 52 -0.72 17.02 -5.25
N CYS A 53 0.04 16.45 -4.32
CA CYS A 53 0.02 15.01 -4.05
C CYS A 53 -0.40 14.67 -2.62
N ASP A 54 -0.12 15.58 -1.70
CA ASP A 54 -0.51 15.49 -0.30
C ASP A 54 -1.74 16.34 0.00
N VAL A 55 -2.52 15.91 1.00
CA VAL A 55 -3.60 16.69 1.58
C VAL A 55 -3.14 17.33 2.91
N PRO A 56 -3.66 18.50 3.29
CA PRO A 56 -3.39 19.08 4.61
C PRO A 56 -3.78 18.11 5.74
N LEU A 57 -3.01 18.06 6.83
CA LEU A 57 -3.32 17.15 7.96
C LEU A 57 -4.55 17.59 8.73
N GLU A 58 -4.81 18.89 8.72
CA GLU A 58 -5.86 19.56 9.46
C GLU A 58 -7.24 19.31 8.82
N ASP A 59 -7.25 18.83 7.58
CA ASP A 59 -8.46 18.43 6.89
C ASP A 59 -9.05 17.16 7.52
N ALA A 60 -10.38 17.19 7.68
CA ALA A 60 -11.14 16.01 8.09
C ALA A 60 -10.82 14.79 7.21
N ASN A 61 -10.56 13.66 7.87
CA ASN A 61 -10.16 12.41 7.26
C ASN A 61 -10.65 11.21 8.10
N LEU A 62 -10.45 9.99 7.60
CA LEU A 62 -10.93 8.77 8.23
C LEU A 62 -10.53 8.63 9.71
N ILE A 63 -9.35 9.13 10.09
CA ILE A 63 -8.89 9.08 11.49
C ILE A 63 -9.61 10.12 12.34
N SER A 64 -9.68 11.37 11.88
CA SER A 64 -10.33 12.45 12.65
C SER A 64 -11.83 12.17 12.88
N GLU A 65 -12.48 11.46 11.94
CA GLU A 65 -13.90 11.09 12.03
C GLU A 65 -14.17 9.86 12.91
N LEU A 66 -13.13 9.12 13.30
CA LEU A 66 -13.25 7.89 14.10
C LEU A 66 -12.34 7.89 15.36
N PRO A 67 -12.33 8.97 16.16
CA PRO A 67 -11.29 9.26 17.17
C PRO A 67 -11.19 8.25 18.32
N ASN A 68 -12.22 7.43 18.53
CA ASN A 68 -12.27 6.43 19.60
C ASN A 68 -11.86 5.03 19.13
N HIS A 69 -11.26 4.90 17.94
CA HIS A 69 -10.79 3.63 17.40
C HIS A 69 -9.26 3.60 17.34
N GLN A 70 -8.70 2.41 17.48
CA GLN A 70 -7.32 2.20 17.08
C GLN A 70 -7.26 2.10 15.55
N HIS A 71 -6.39 2.89 14.94
CA HIS A 71 -6.20 2.91 13.50
C HIS A 71 -4.94 2.12 13.14
N ILE A 72 -5.09 1.10 12.31
CA ILE A 72 -3.99 0.29 11.78
C ILE A 72 -4.02 0.38 10.26
N TYR A 73 -2.86 0.59 9.65
CA TYR A 73 -2.71 0.64 8.20
C TYR A 73 -1.70 -0.41 7.73
N ILE A 74 -2.07 -1.22 6.73
CA ILE A 74 -1.21 -2.29 6.22
C ILE A 74 -1.23 -2.29 4.69
N GLY A 75 -0.04 -2.25 4.09
CA GLY A 75 0.14 -2.31 2.64
C GLY A 75 0.32 -0.94 2.00
N LYS A 76 0.20 -0.86 0.68
CA LYS A 76 0.50 0.35 -0.11
C LYS A 76 -0.25 1.57 0.41
N TRP A 77 0.46 2.63 0.81
CA TRP A 77 -0.11 3.92 1.23
C TRP A 77 -0.62 4.74 0.04
N HIS A 78 0.28 5.46 -0.62
CA HIS A 78 0.03 6.25 -1.83
C HIS A 78 -1.11 7.28 -1.67
N ILE A 79 -1.15 7.94 -0.50
CA ILE A 79 -1.98 9.11 -0.19
C ILE A 79 -0.99 10.21 0.21
N GLY A 80 -0.47 10.92 -0.79
CA GLY A 80 0.67 11.81 -0.59
C GLY A 80 2.00 11.09 -0.39
N HIS A 81 3.08 11.85 -0.47
CA HIS A 81 4.47 11.36 -0.41
C HIS A 81 5.30 12.04 0.66
N GLN A 82 4.83 13.18 1.17
CA GLN A 82 5.49 13.85 2.28
C GLN A 82 5.05 13.26 3.62
N LYS A 83 3.75 12.95 3.73
CA LYS A 83 3.16 12.45 4.97
C LYS A 83 2.79 10.98 4.86
N LEU A 84 3.28 10.18 5.80
CA LEU A 84 3.09 8.75 5.87
C LEU A 84 2.06 8.36 6.96
N PRO A 85 1.52 7.13 6.95
CA PRO A 85 0.45 6.73 7.87
C PRO A 85 0.65 7.11 9.34
N GLN A 86 1.84 6.92 9.90
CA GLN A 86 2.13 7.25 11.30
C GLN A 86 1.90 8.73 11.63
N GLU A 87 2.14 9.64 10.68
CA GLU A 87 1.92 11.08 10.87
C GLU A 87 0.44 11.45 10.94
N TYR A 88 -0.44 10.61 10.38
CA TYR A 88 -1.89 10.75 10.53
C TYR A 88 -2.42 10.06 11.80
N GLY A 89 -1.58 9.31 12.54
CA GLY A 89 -1.96 8.61 13.76
C GLY A 89 -2.25 7.11 13.59
N PHE A 90 -1.87 6.51 12.45
CA PHE A 90 -1.92 5.05 12.32
C PHE A 90 -0.83 4.38 13.20
N VAL A 91 -1.22 3.33 13.93
CA VAL A 91 -0.33 2.48 14.70
C VAL A 91 0.35 1.47 13.79
N GLY A 92 1.63 1.19 14.03
CA GLY A 92 2.43 0.24 13.25
C GLY A 92 3.62 0.92 12.63
N HIS A 93 3.93 0.59 11.38
CA HIS A 93 5.04 1.14 10.60
C HIS A 93 4.52 1.73 9.28
N ASN A 94 5.32 2.60 8.66
CA ASN A 94 4.97 3.20 7.38
C ASN A 94 5.22 2.22 6.22
N PHE A 95 4.34 2.28 5.23
CA PHE A 95 4.47 1.57 3.95
C PHE A 95 4.66 2.60 2.84
N ASP A 96 5.87 3.12 2.75
CA ASP A 96 6.23 4.20 1.82
C ASP A 96 6.07 3.75 0.34
N GLY A 97 5.64 4.69 -0.51
CA GLY A 97 5.52 4.53 -1.94
C GLY A 97 4.59 3.40 -2.42
N TYR A 98 5.08 2.58 -3.34
CA TYR A 98 4.33 1.50 -4.00
C TYR A 98 4.34 0.17 -3.23
N ALA A 99 4.62 0.23 -1.92
CA ALA A 99 4.99 -0.91 -1.08
C ALA A 99 6.30 -1.59 -1.53
N TYR A 100 6.55 -2.78 -0.98
CA TYR A 100 7.83 -3.48 -1.10
C TYR A 100 8.24 -4.07 -2.46
N PRO A 101 7.39 -4.19 -3.52
CA PRO A 101 7.88 -4.69 -4.80
C PRO A 101 9.02 -3.82 -5.35
N GLY A 102 8.86 -2.49 -5.36
CA GLY A 102 9.89 -1.56 -5.86
C GLY A 102 10.93 -1.15 -4.82
N SER A 103 11.12 -1.90 -3.74
CA SER A 103 11.84 -1.38 -2.57
C SER A 103 13.33 -1.73 -2.49
N GLY A 104 13.92 -2.17 -3.61
CA GLY A 104 15.27 -2.72 -3.66
C GLY A 104 15.44 -4.11 -3.03
N VAL A 105 14.38 -4.70 -2.45
CA VAL A 105 14.45 -6.01 -1.75
C VAL A 105 14.43 -7.18 -2.72
N TYR A 106 13.60 -7.09 -3.75
CA TYR A 106 13.55 -8.10 -4.80
C TYR A 106 14.77 -7.95 -5.69
N GLN A 107 15.68 -8.92 -5.60
CA GLN A 107 16.86 -8.93 -6.45
C GLN A 107 16.44 -9.02 -7.92
N ASN A 108 17.09 -8.23 -8.77
CA ASN A 108 16.88 -8.15 -10.22
C ASN A 108 15.57 -7.47 -10.68
N LEU A 109 14.86 -6.76 -9.79
CA LEU A 109 13.77 -5.90 -10.22
C LEU A 109 14.32 -4.56 -10.73
N ALA A 110 13.90 -4.16 -11.92
CA ALA A 110 14.25 -2.91 -12.60
C ALA A 110 13.34 -1.75 -12.17
N PHE A 111 12.08 -2.03 -11.83
CA PHE A 111 11.23 -1.04 -11.17
C PHE A 111 11.68 -0.84 -9.71
N ASP A 112 12.50 0.18 -9.49
CA ASP A 112 13.06 0.49 -8.17
C ASP A 112 12.62 1.88 -7.72
N SER A 113 11.69 1.90 -6.76
CA SER A 113 11.24 3.06 -5.99
C SER A 113 11.57 2.78 -4.52
N VAL A 114 12.86 2.90 -4.18
CA VAL A 114 13.37 2.61 -2.85
C VAL A 114 12.66 3.48 -1.81
N PRO A 115 12.09 2.90 -0.74
CA PRO A 115 11.44 3.67 0.32
C PRO A 115 12.47 4.55 1.05
N LEU A 116 12.06 5.76 1.44
CA LEU A 116 12.96 6.71 2.10
C LEU A 116 13.19 6.37 3.58
N ASN A 117 12.22 5.71 4.22
CA ASN A 117 12.16 5.53 5.67
C ASN A 117 12.39 4.07 6.13
N GLY A 118 13.08 3.28 5.31
CA GLY A 118 13.40 1.88 5.63
C GLY A 118 12.44 0.87 5.01
N ASN A 119 12.65 -0.41 5.32
CA ASN A 119 12.00 -1.51 4.65
C ASN A 119 11.54 -2.60 5.60
N ARG A 120 10.30 -2.48 6.11
CA ARG A 120 9.77 -3.47 7.06
C ARG A 120 9.78 -4.89 6.50
N TYR A 121 9.49 -5.07 5.21
CA TYR A 121 9.46 -6.40 4.63
C TYR A 121 10.84 -7.07 4.65
N GLN A 122 11.91 -6.31 4.39
CA GLN A 122 13.28 -6.81 4.52
C GLN A 122 13.61 -7.22 5.96
N GLU A 123 13.24 -6.40 6.93
CA GLU A 123 13.42 -6.71 8.36
C GLU A 123 12.65 -7.97 8.76
N TRP A 124 11.38 -8.07 8.33
CA TRP A 124 10.53 -9.22 8.57
C TRP A 124 11.08 -10.51 7.96
N LEU A 125 11.66 -10.45 6.76
CA LEU A 125 12.34 -11.61 6.16
C LEU A 125 13.50 -12.08 7.05
N GLN A 126 14.29 -11.15 7.61
CA GLN A 126 15.39 -11.49 8.51
C GLN A 126 14.87 -12.10 9.82
N GLU A 127 13.83 -11.53 10.41
CA GLU A 127 13.19 -12.04 11.64
C GLU A 127 12.66 -13.47 11.47
N LYS A 128 12.09 -13.78 10.30
CA LYS A 128 11.54 -15.11 9.98
C LYS A 128 12.59 -16.07 9.42
N GLY A 129 13.84 -15.63 9.23
CA GLY A 129 14.94 -16.46 8.72
C GLY A 129 14.87 -16.78 7.23
N PHE A 130 14.22 -15.92 6.43
CA PHE A 130 14.15 -16.07 4.98
C PHE A 130 15.30 -15.37 4.27
N ALA A 131 15.73 -15.96 3.14
CA ALA A 131 16.63 -15.30 2.20
C ALA A 131 15.90 -14.20 1.42
N LEU A 132 16.67 -13.23 0.89
CA LEU A 132 16.12 -12.20 0.01
C LEU A 132 15.54 -12.83 -1.27
N PRO A 133 14.28 -12.52 -1.62
CA PRO A 133 13.66 -13.01 -2.84
C PRO A 133 14.36 -12.52 -4.09
N LYS A 134 14.33 -13.33 -5.14
CA LYS A 134 14.87 -12.98 -6.45
C LYS A 134 13.79 -13.03 -7.51
N VAL A 135 13.90 -12.20 -8.53
CA VAL A 135 13.04 -12.27 -9.71
C VAL A 135 13.86 -12.73 -10.91
N SER A 136 13.30 -13.63 -11.73
CA SER A 136 13.86 -14.04 -13.01
C SER A 136 12.77 -14.09 -14.09
N ASN A 137 13.16 -14.40 -15.33
CA ASN A 137 12.23 -14.58 -16.45
C ASN A 137 11.30 -13.37 -16.64
N CYS A 138 11.84 -12.18 -16.40
CA CYS A 138 11.11 -10.92 -16.46
C CYS A 138 10.75 -10.61 -17.92
N THR A 139 9.49 -10.22 -18.12
CA THR A 139 9.02 -9.61 -19.37
C THR A 139 8.86 -8.13 -19.13
N PHE A 140 9.48 -7.31 -19.97
CA PHE A 140 9.53 -5.87 -19.81
C PHE A 140 8.62 -5.16 -20.80
N GLY A 141 8.03 -4.07 -20.33
CA GLY A 141 7.30 -3.10 -21.13
C GLY A 141 7.87 -1.70 -20.97
N ASN A 142 7.44 -0.82 -21.85
CA ASN A 142 7.60 0.62 -21.66
C ASN A 142 6.31 1.18 -21.10
N ASN A 143 6.41 1.95 -20.01
CA ASN A 143 5.27 2.77 -19.57
C ASN A 143 5.17 4.07 -20.41
N PRO A 144 4.09 4.87 -20.27
CA PRO A 144 3.93 6.11 -21.02
C PRO A 144 5.04 7.16 -20.85
N ASN A 145 5.89 7.01 -19.82
CA ASN A 145 7.07 7.83 -19.59
C ASN A 145 8.36 7.18 -20.13
N LEU A 146 8.24 6.13 -20.95
CA LEU A 146 9.35 5.34 -21.52
C LEU A 146 10.28 4.72 -20.48
N LYS A 147 9.79 4.53 -19.24
CA LYS A 147 10.54 3.75 -18.24
C LYS A 147 10.29 2.27 -18.52
N ILE A 148 11.38 1.50 -18.58
CA ILE A 148 11.35 0.04 -18.62
C ILE A 148 10.77 -0.44 -17.29
N GLN A 149 9.72 -1.26 -17.36
CA GLN A 149 9.06 -1.83 -16.19
C GLN A 149 8.70 -3.29 -16.46
N GLU A 150 8.87 -4.15 -15.48
CA GLU A 150 8.38 -5.52 -15.55
C GLU A 150 6.85 -5.55 -15.67
N PHE A 151 6.35 -6.23 -16.71
CA PHE A 151 4.95 -6.67 -16.75
C PHE A 151 4.72 -7.85 -15.82
N TYR A 152 5.64 -8.82 -15.85
CA TYR A 152 5.64 -9.96 -14.96
C TYR A 152 7.04 -10.57 -14.88
N GLY A 153 7.27 -11.36 -13.84
CA GLY A 153 8.48 -12.16 -13.65
C GLY A 153 8.19 -13.33 -12.70
N LEU A 154 9.10 -14.29 -12.66
CA LEU A 154 9.06 -15.43 -11.74
C LEU A 154 9.74 -15.06 -10.43
N LEU A 155 8.98 -15.07 -9.34
CA LEU A 155 9.49 -14.86 -7.98
C LEU A 155 10.08 -16.16 -7.42
N HIS A 156 11.35 -16.13 -7.05
CA HIS A 156 12.08 -17.21 -6.38
C HIS A 156 12.11 -16.97 -4.88
N ALA A 157 11.06 -17.43 -4.21
CA ALA A 157 10.93 -17.46 -2.76
C ALA A 157 9.84 -18.46 -2.38
N PRO A 158 9.87 -19.05 -1.17
CA PRO A 158 8.71 -19.76 -0.65
C PRO A 158 7.51 -18.81 -0.54
N VAL A 159 6.29 -19.35 -0.58
CA VAL A 159 5.06 -18.55 -0.48
C VAL A 159 5.04 -17.77 0.84
N GLU A 160 5.55 -18.40 1.90
CA GLU A 160 5.70 -17.87 3.25
C GLU A 160 6.69 -16.71 3.34
N ALA A 161 7.52 -16.49 2.33
CA ALA A 161 8.40 -15.33 2.26
C ALA A 161 7.85 -14.24 1.34
N SER A 162 6.66 -14.40 0.74
CA SER A 162 6.12 -13.41 -0.20
C SER A 162 5.56 -12.16 0.48
N ILE A 163 5.52 -11.02 -0.23
CA ILE A 163 4.89 -9.79 0.29
C ILE A 163 3.43 -10.02 0.73
N PRO A 164 2.56 -10.73 -0.02
CA PRO A 164 1.21 -11.02 0.46
C PRO A 164 1.20 -11.76 1.80
N TYR A 165 2.09 -12.73 2.00
CA TYR A 165 2.18 -13.46 3.27
C TYR A 165 2.62 -12.54 4.40
N PHE A 166 3.63 -11.70 4.17
CA PHE A 166 4.06 -10.67 5.11
C PHE A 166 2.92 -9.72 5.53
N LEU A 167 2.15 -9.20 4.56
CA LEU A 167 1.02 -8.30 4.87
C LEU A 167 -0.05 -9.01 5.72
N VAL A 168 -0.29 -10.30 5.48
CA VAL A 168 -1.22 -11.10 6.27
C VAL A 168 -0.67 -11.37 7.68
N ASP A 169 0.61 -11.70 7.83
CA ASP A 169 1.27 -11.93 9.12
C ASP A 169 1.23 -10.65 9.99
N GLU A 170 1.53 -9.48 9.40
CA GLU A 170 1.41 -8.18 10.08
C GLU A 170 -0.05 -7.89 10.50
N ALA A 171 -1.02 -8.18 9.63
CA ALA A 171 -2.44 -7.98 9.94
C ALA A 171 -2.90 -8.84 11.11
N ILE A 172 -2.55 -10.13 11.11
CA ILE A 172 -2.85 -11.06 12.21
C ILE A 172 -2.21 -10.57 13.51
N SER A 173 -0.92 -10.22 13.48
CA SER A 173 -0.18 -9.73 14.66
C SER A 173 -0.82 -8.48 15.27
N HIS A 174 -1.25 -7.52 14.44
CA HIS A 174 -1.93 -6.32 14.93
C HIS A 174 -3.33 -6.63 15.48
N ILE A 175 -4.11 -7.48 14.83
CA ILE A 175 -5.43 -7.92 15.32
C ILE A 175 -5.30 -8.62 16.68
N GLU A 176 -4.35 -9.55 16.82
CA GLU A 176 -4.11 -10.28 18.07
C GLU A 176 -3.73 -9.33 19.22
N LYS A 177 -2.88 -8.34 18.96
CA LYS A 177 -2.52 -7.31 19.95
C LYS A 177 -3.75 -6.50 20.39
N CYS A 178 -4.62 -6.11 19.46
CA CYS A 178 -5.85 -5.41 19.80
C CYS A 178 -6.81 -6.27 20.62
N LEU A 179 -6.90 -7.58 20.33
CA LEU A 179 -7.73 -8.51 21.09
C LEU A 179 -7.21 -8.76 22.51
N GLN A 180 -5.91 -8.62 22.76
CA GLN A 180 -5.32 -8.75 24.10
C GLN A 180 -5.51 -7.51 24.99
N GLN A 181 -5.79 -6.36 24.38
CA GLN A 181 -5.95 -5.07 25.07
C GLN A 181 -7.41 -4.76 25.45
N ASN A 182 -8.36 -5.54 24.94
CA ASN A 182 -9.80 -5.46 25.23
C ASN A 182 -10.26 -6.65 26.08
#